data_AF-A0A7X8TK04-F1
#
_entry.id   AF-A0A7X8TK04-F1
#
_cell.length_a   1.000
_cell.length_b   1.000
_cell.length_c   1.000
_cell.angle_alpha   90.00
_cell.angle_beta   90.00
_cell.angle_gamma   90.00
#
_symmetry.space_group_name_H-M   'P 1'
#
loop_
_entity.id
_entity.type
_entity.pdbx_description
1 polymer ?
#
loop_
_entity_poly.entity_id
_entity_poly.type
_entity_poly.pdbx_seq_one_letter_code
_entity_poly.pdbx_strand_id
1 'polypeptide(L)'
;MLEPNNRSLLTEMLQPPRGYSLAHAVGTTFTLDLATALSIPLSFASRNLVAHDDVGILAALAQYSDRITIFTQAGHISSGMRSELVALLEEVIHPVNPTTGIFHPKVWFLEFEKDDDVGNQSPGSAAREPQRAYRFLCLSRNLTEDRSWDLSVRLDGKSATPANHDECTRRNQPLVDLLTRLPEMSISGVPAERTQQIHGLAERVSLVDWELPPGITDLEFHLLDGSDGRLPNGSAMFEVPARDVLTISPFVTAQGMHAAFGDVSQFSTLISRPDAIDQLPTEALQTGSAATSLQTFVLDDLLTEVEGTEAGTLSGLHAKAVFLRERRYSSRSRALIGSANLTGGGLHRNVELMVELHGHTRQLGPEKVLESLRSMLEPYPSNGGQEASDVEVGRQALAAQLRQLAVGKFHLEVTDGDPYGAEIWCEPSVHEKVSELTEQGIELTWALHTQKGQNQPMPTHAEERTELRNLQLAAISPFLQLTATQRIDGTEISDSTIVSAELHHDVPGRRDAVLARGIADSEAFFKLLALLLNTGAEGIGLGAANGEAAGQWGSHAAHPALFESLLRSLARGDDGLEVVQRILAEIQNQSEGEGQEAINLPEGFTELWANVWTARQSQLQSGKGKKGATS
;
A
#
# COMPACT_ATOMS: atom_id res chain seq x y z
N MET A 1 1.89 25.99 3.66
CA MET A 1 1.69 26.26 2.22
C MET A 1 2.31 25.10 1.46
N LEU A 2 1.90 24.80 0.23
CA LEU A 2 2.59 23.79 -0.56
C LEU A 2 4.01 24.29 -0.85
N GLU A 3 5.01 23.63 -0.29
CA GLU A 3 6.41 23.96 -0.54
C GLU A 3 6.97 22.88 -1.46
N PRO A 4 7.29 23.20 -2.73
CA PRO A 4 7.80 22.25 -3.71
C PRO A 4 8.93 21.35 -3.22
N ASN A 5 9.80 21.91 -2.37
CA ASN A 5 11.02 21.25 -1.87
C ASN A 5 10.81 20.53 -0.53
N ASN A 6 9.63 20.64 0.07
CA ASN A 6 9.33 19.96 1.33
C ASN A 6 8.84 18.54 1.04
N ARG A 7 9.79 17.61 0.89
CA ARG A 7 9.53 16.20 0.58
C ARG A 7 9.18 15.44 1.86
N SER A 8 8.07 14.72 1.84
CA SER A 8 7.72 13.70 2.83
C SER A 8 7.71 12.34 2.16
N LEU A 9 8.48 11.39 2.69
CA LEU A 9 8.46 10.01 2.18
C LEU A 9 7.28 9.25 2.79
N LEU A 10 6.63 8.40 2.00
CA LEU A 10 5.57 7.51 2.51
C LEU A 10 6.09 6.68 3.69
N THR A 11 7.30 6.13 3.56
CA THR A 11 7.95 5.33 4.60
C THR A 11 8.09 6.09 5.92
N GLU A 12 8.40 7.39 5.88
CA GLU A 12 8.46 8.24 7.07
C GLU A 12 7.08 8.55 7.64
N MET A 13 6.07 8.72 6.78
CA MET A 13 4.69 8.97 7.21
C MET A 13 4.03 7.74 7.84
N LEU A 14 4.47 6.53 7.49
CA LEU A 14 4.00 5.27 8.08
C LEU A 14 4.64 4.99 9.45
N GLN A 15 5.83 5.55 9.72
CA GLN A 15 6.55 5.28 10.98
C GLN A 15 5.71 5.60 12.22
N PRO A 16 5.70 4.68 13.21
CA PRO A 16 5.08 4.95 14.51
C PRO A 16 5.68 6.20 15.18
N PRO A 17 4.88 6.98 15.93
CA PRO A 17 5.40 8.00 16.83
C PRO A 17 6.39 7.40 17.84
N ARG A 18 7.28 8.23 18.40
CA ARG A 18 8.24 7.78 19.42
C ARG A 18 7.51 7.18 20.63
N GLY A 19 7.92 5.98 21.04
CA GLY A 19 7.32 5.24 22.16
C GLY A 19 6.03 4.50 21.81
N TYR A 20 5.76 4.31 20.52
CA TYR A 20 4.62 3.56 20.03
C TYR A 20 5.07 2.51 19.00
N SER A 21 4.31 1.42 18.90
CA SER A 21 4.39 0.40 17.87
C SER A 21 3.11 0.34 17.04
N LEU A 22 3.20 -0.23 15.83
CA LEU A 22 2.02 -0.46 14.99
C LEU A 22 1.09 -1.48 15.66
N ALA A 23 -0.18 -1.13 15.84
CA ALA A 23 -1.23 -2.06 16.24
C ALA A 23 -2.00 -2.60 15.02
N HIS A 24 -2.45 -1.72 14.12
CA HIS A 24 -3.14 -2.11 12.90
C HIS A 24 -2.94 -1.06 11.79
N ALA A 25 -2.78 -1.51 10.55
CA ALA A 25 -2.68 -0.69 9.36
C ALA A 25 -3.61 -1.21 8.27
N VAL A 26 -4.47 -0.34 7.75
CA VAL A 26 -5.25 -0.60 6.53
C VAL A 26 -4.84 0.41 5.48
N GLY A 27 -4.23 -0.07 4.39
CA GLY A 27 -3.81 0.73 3.25
C GLY A 27 -4.69 0.48 2.03
N THR A 28 -4.86 1.49 1.19
CA THR A 28 -5.47 1.34 -0.12
C THR A 28 -4.60 1.98 -1.19
N THR A 29 -4.65 1.45 -2.41
CA THR A 29 -4.00 2.06 -3.58
C THR A 29 -4.77 1.68 -4.86
N PHE A 30 -4.60 2.45 -5.93
CA PHE A 30 -5.14 2.03 -7.24
C PHE A 30 -4.17 1.09 -7.95
N THR A 31 -2.91 1.50 -8.06
CA THR A 31 -1.85 0.67 -8.62
C THR A 31 -0.92 0.22 -7.51
N LEU A 32 -0.52 -1.05 -7.54
CA LEU A 32 0.40 -1.61 -6.58
C LEU A 32 1.52 -2.33 -7.30
N ASP A 33 2.75 -2.00 -6.94
CA ASP A 33 3.93 -2.75 -7.31
C ASP A 33 4.36 -3.66 -6.15
N LEU A 34 4.42 -4.98 -6.37
CA LEU A 34 4.70 -5.96 -5.32
C LEU A 34 6.06 -5.73 -4.67
N ALA A 35 7.09 -5.42 -5.46
CA ALA A 35 8.43 -5.13 -4.94
C ALA A 35 8.42 -3.85 -4.07
N THR A 36 7.74 -2.80 -4.53
CA THR A 36 7.57 -1.56 -3.76
C THR A 36 6.81 -1.81 -2.45
N ALA A 37 5.81 -2.70 -2.45
CA ALA A 37 5.02 -3.02 -1.27
C ALA A 37 5.82 -3.69 -0.15
N LEU A 38 6.97 -4.34 -0.45
CA LEU A 38 7.89 -4.88 0.56
C LEU A 38 8.48 -3.80 1.50
N SER A 39 8.49 -2.53 1.06
CA SER A 39 8.96 -1.41 1.89
C SER A 39 7.98 -1.01 3.01
N ILE A 40 6.71 -1.42 2.91
CA ILE A 40 5.66 -1.04 3.86
C ILE A 40 5.92 -1.64 5.24
N PRO A 41 6.11 -2.96 5.43
CA PRO A 41 6.46 -3.53 6.73
C PRO A 41 7.71 -2.88 7.34
N LEU A 42 8.74 -2.66 6.51
CA LEU A 42 10.00 -2.04 6.95
C LEU A 42 9.79 -0.64 7.54
N SER A 43 8.80 0.10 7.02
CA SER A 43 8.45 1.44 7.49
C SER A 43 7.92 1.46 8.93
N PHE A 44 7.43 0.32 9.44
CA PHE A 44 6.95 0.20 10.82
C PHE A 44 8.03 -0.25 11.81
N ALA A 45 9.17 -0.73 11.32
CA ALA A 45 10.30 -1.05 12.18
C ALA A 45 10.89 0.23 12.81
N SER A 46 11.38 0.12 14.06
CA SER A 46 12.01 1.24 14.76
C SER A 46 13.20 1.79 13.96
N ARG A 47 13.38 3.12 13.96
CA ARG A 47 14.48 3.80 13.23
C ARG A 47 15.87 3.24 13.53
N ASN A 48 16.08 2.67 14.71
CA ASN A 48 17.36 2.10 15.15
C ASN A 48 17.61 0.67 14.62
N LEU A 49 16.65 0.07 13.90
CA LEU A 49 16.69 -1.31 13.42
C LEU A 49 16.62 -1.44 11.90
N VAL A 50 16.50 -0.33 11.16
CA VAL A 50 16.19 -0.42 9.73
C VAL A 50 17.43 -0.76 8.91
N ALA A 51 17.69 -2.06 8.72
CA ALA A 51 18.48 -2.52 7.60
C ALA A 51 17.58 -2.49 6.35
N HIS A 52 17.97 -1.75 5.32
CA HIS A 52 17.22 -1.67 4.05
C HIS A 52 17.60 -2.80 3.09
N ASP A 53 18.00 -3.95 3.64
CA ASP A 53 18.36 -5.15 2.89
C ASP A 53 17.31 -6.24 3.08
N ASP A 54 17.48 -7.36 2.37
CA ASP A 54 16.51 -8.47 2.36
C ASP A 54 16.24 -9.01 3.78
N VAL A 55 17.25 -9.06 4.64
CA VAL A 55 17.11 -9.51 6.03
C VAL A 55 16.23 -8.56 6.85
N GLY A 56 16.37 -7.25 6.65
CA GLY A 56 15.48 -6.26 7.26
C GLY A 56 14.03 -6.41 6.81
N ILE A 57 13.81 -6.63 5.50
CA ILE A 57 12.48 -6.86 4.92
C ILE A 57 11.87 -8.15 5.49
N LEU A 58 12.64 -9.23 5.55
CA LEU A 58 12.23 -10.52 6.13
C LEU A 58 11.78 -10.37 7.59
N ALA A 59 12.58 -9.70 8.42
CA ALA A 59 12.26 -9.45 9.82
C ALA A 59 10.96 -8.65 9.98
N ALA A 60 10.80 -7.60 9.17
CA ALA A 60 9.63 -6.73 9.22
C ALA A 60 8.36 -7.44 8.76
N LEU A 61 8.44 -8.25 7.69
CA LEU A 61 7.31 -9.06 7.22
C LEU A 61 6.89 -10.08 8.28
N ALA A 62 7.84 -10.77 8.89
CA ALA A 62 7.55 -11.73 9.95
C ALA A 62 6.89 -11.08 11.18
N GLN A 63 7.20 -9.80 11.46
CA GLN A 63 6.67 -9.08 12.62
C GLN A 63 5.33 -8.38 12.36
N TYR A 64 5.10 -7.84 11.15
CA TYR A 64 4.01 -6.91 10.89
C TYR A 64 2.97 -7.39 9.88
N SER A 65 3.19 -8.46 9.10
CA SER A 65 2.23 -8.89 8.06
C SER A 65 0.83 -9.17 8.60
N ASP A 66 0.70 -9.63 9.85
CA ASP A 66 -0.60 -9.92 10.47
C ASP A 66 -1.33 -8.64 10.94
N ARG A 67 -0.65 -7.49 10.95
CA ARG A 67 -1.17 -6.18 11.34
C ARG A 67 -1.45 -5.27 10.16
N ILE A 68 -1.03 -5.66 8.94
CA ILE A 68 -1.13 -4.84 7.73
C ILE A 68 -2.11 -5.51 6.77
N THR A 69 -3.07 -4.73 6.26
CA THR A 69 -3.96 -5.15 5.18
C THR A 69 -3.96 -4.08 4.10
N ILE A 70 -3.73 -4.45 2.85
CA ILE A 70 -3.66 -3.54 1.71
C ILE A 70 -4.70 -3.94 0.68
N PHE A 71 -5.56 -2.99 0.30
CA PHE A 71 -6.53 -3.16 -0.77
C PHE A 71 -6.07 -2.46 -2.04
N THR A 72 -6.16 -3.14 -3.18
CA THR A 72 -5.71 -2.61 -4.47
C THR A 72 -6.68 -2.95 -5.58
N GLN A 73 -6.84 -2.09 -6.58
CA GLN A 73 -7.69 -2.40 -7.73
C GLN A 73 -7.19 -3.66 -8.45
N ALA A 74 -8.08 -4.62 -8.64
CA ALA A 74 -7.80 -5.80 -9.45
C ALA A 74 -7.43 -5.41 -10.88
N GLY A 75 -6.39 -6.06 -11.42
CA GLY A 75 -5.85 -5.71 -12.73
C GLY A 75 -4.79 -4.60 -12.73
N HIS A 76 -4.50 -3.99 -11.58
CA HIS A 76 -3.47 -2.95 -11.45
C HIS A 76 -2.35 -3.34 -10.47
N ILE A 77 -1.99 -4.63 -10.44
CA ILE A 77 -0.88 -5.12 -9.64
C ILE A 77 0.29 -5.47 -10.56
N SER A 78 1.44 -4.82 -10.40
CA SER A 78 2.68 -5.13 -11.11
C SER A 78 3.63 -5.95 -10.24
N SER A 79 4.47 -6.73 -10.92
CA SER A 79 5.54 -7.49 -10.28
C SER A 79 6.65 -6.59 -9.70
N GLY A 80 7.01 -5.52 -10.41
CA GLY A 80 8.23 -4.76 -10.15
C GLY A 80 9.49 -5.60 -10.37
N MET A 81 10.59 -5.23 -9.69
CA MET A 81 11.76 -6.11 -9.60
C MET A 81 11.38 -7.39 -8.87
N ARG A 82 11.27 -8.50 -9.61
CA ARG A 82 10.88 -9.81 -9.06
C ARG A 82 11.76 -10.20 -7.88
N SER A 83 11.16 -10.25 -6.70
CA SER A 83 11.73 -10.80 -5.47
C SER A 83 10.86 -11.97 -5.02
N GLU A 84 11.47 -13.09 -4.63
CA GLU A 84 10.70 -14.22 -4.09
C GLU A 84 9.99 -13.86 -2.78
N LEU A 85 10.48 -12.82 -2.08
CA LEU A 85 9.88 -12.29 -0.84
C LEU A 85 8.47 -11.75 -1.04
N VAL A 86 8.08 -11.39 -2.26
CA VAL A 86 6.72 -10.90 -2.52
C VAL A 86 5.66 -11.96 -2.23
N ALA A 87 6.01 -13.26 -2.24
CA ALA A 87 5.10 -14.32 -1.80
C ALA A 87 4.62 -14.12 -0.35
N LEU A 88 5.41 -13.46 0.51
CA LEU A 88 5.03 -13.13 1.89
C LEU A 88 3.95 -12.03 1.98
N LEU A 89 3.63 -11.38 0.86
CA LEU A 89 2.57 -10.37 0.77
C LEU A 89 1.21 -10.98 0.39
N GLU A 90 1.13 -12.29 0.12
CA GLU A 90 -0.11 -12.97 -0.31
C GLU A 90 -1.27 -12.80 0.68
N GLU A 91 -0.98 -12.74 1.99
CA GLU A 91 -1.98 -12.52 3.04
C GLU A 91 -2.21 -11.03 3.36
N VAL A 92 -1.36 -10.16 2.83
CA VAL A 92 -1.41 -8.71 3.09
C VAL A 92 -2.21 -8.00 2.01
N ILE A 93 -2.13 -8.46 0.76
CA ILE A 93 -2.68 -7.76 -0.41
C ILE A 93 -3.99 -8.42 -0.85
N HIS A 94 -5.05 -7.62 -0.90
CA HIS A 94 -6.39 -8.03 -1.31
C HIS A 94 -6.83 -7.23 -2.55
N PRO A 95 -6.86 -7.86 -3.74
CA PRO A 95 -7.41 -7.25 -4.94
C PRO A 95 -8.92 -7.00 -4.79
N VAL A 96 -9.37 -5.80 -5.15
CA VAL A 96 -10.78 -5.39 -5.05
C VAL A 96 -11.39 -5.05 -6.40
N ASN A 97 -12.70 -5.24 -6.49
CA ASN A 97 -13.51 -4.79 -7.61
C ASN A 97 -14.79 -4.12 -7.08
N PRO A 98 -14.95 -2.79 -7.24
CA PRO A 98 -16.14 -2.11 -6.78
C PRO A 98 -17.34 -2.40 -7.68
N THR A 99 -18.56 -2.18 -7.18
CA THR A 99 -19.79 -2.38 -7.95
C THR A 99 -19.87 -1.47 -9.17
N THR A 100 -19.36 -0.23 -9.07
CA THR A 100 -19.31 0.72 -10.17
C THR A 100 -17.94 1.37 -10.28
N GLY A 101 -17.56 1.72 -11.52
CA GLY A 101 -16.32 2.44 -11.79
C GLY A 101 -15.07 1.62 -11.48
N ILE A 102 -14.05 2.29 -10.96
CA ILE A 102 -12.80 1.70 -10.48
C ILE A 102 -12.56 2.10 -9.02
N PHE A 103 -11.79 1.28 -8.31
CA PHE A 103 -11.37 1.53 -6.94
C PHE A 103 -10.08 2.35 -6.95
N HIS A 104 -10.17 3.60 -6.54
CA HIS A 104 -9.07 4.53 -6.68
C HIS A 104 -8.63 5.28 -5.40
N PRO A 105 -9.18 5.07 -4.17
CA PRO A 105 -8.61 5.70 -2.97
C PRO A 105 -7.15 5.27 -2.74
N LYS A 106 -6.30 6.22 -2.34
CA LYS A 106 -4.91 5.96 -1.89
C LYS A 106 -4.71 6.45 -0.47
N VAL A 107 -5.19 5.68 0.50
CA VAL A 107 -5.26 6.12 1.89
C VAL A 107 -4.62 5.12 2.83
N TRP A 108 -4.21 5.59 4.01
CA TRP A 108 -3.77 4.73 5.11
C TRP A 108 -4.49 5.08 6.39
N PHE A 109 -5.01 4.06 7.05
CA PHE A 109 -5.55 4.12 8.40
C PHE A 109 -4.59 3.40 9.33
N LEU A 110 -4.01 4.13 10.28
CA LEU A 110 -2.98 3.62 11.17
C LEU A 110 -3.44 3.77 12.61
N GLU A 111 -3.36 2.68 13.36
CA GLU A 111 -3.52 2.64 14.80
C GLU A 111 -2.20 2.22 15.44
N PHE A 112 -1.74 2.99 16.41
CA PHE A 112 -0.53 2.76 17.17
C PHE A 112 -0.86 2.51 18.64
N GLU A 113 -0.03 1.73 19.29
CA GLU A 113 -0.10 1.42 20.71
C GLU A 113 1.19 1.80 21.43
N LYS A 114 1.07 2.30 22.66
CA LYS A 114 2.22 2.74 23.41
C LYS A 114 3.00 1.55 23.99
N ASP A 115 4.32 1.59 23.87
CA ASP A 115 5.22 0.48 24.24
C ASP A 115 5.17 0.08 25.75
N ASP A 116 4.65 0.97 26.62
CA ASP A 116 4.63 0.79 28.08
C ASP A 116 3.43 -0.02 28.63
N ASP A 117 2.40 -0.30 27.82
CA ASP A 117 1.19 -1.01 28.28
C ASP A 117 1.35 -2.55 28.34
N VAL A 118 2.49 -3.09 27.88
CA VAL A 118 2.74 -4.55 27.81
C VAL A 118 3.45 -5.11 29.06
N GLY A 119 4.13 -4.29 29.86
CA GLY A 119 5.10 -4.81 30.86
C GLY A 119 4.96 -4.35 32.32
N ASN A 120 4.16 -3.32 32.63
CA ASN A 120 4.14 -2.74 33.98
C ASN A 120 2.76 -2.83 34.65
N GLN A 121 2.14 -4.00 34.58
CA GLN A 121 0.97 -4.31 35.41
C GLN A 121 1.45 -4.77 36.78
N SER A 122 1.56 -3.84 37.73
CA SER A 122 1.64 -4.24 39.14
C SER A 122 0.36 -5.01 39.49
N PRO A 123 0.44 -6.22 40.07
CA PRO A 123 -0.75 -6.99 40.43
C PRO A 123 -1.55 -6.21 41.47
N GLY A 124 -2.65 -5.57 41.04
CA GLY A 124 -3.55 -4.79 41.88
C GLY A 124 -3.94 -3.39 41.36
N SER A 125 -3.32 -2.87 40.29
CA SER A 125 -3.80 -1.64 39.63
C SER A 125 -4.90 -1.95 38.63
N ALA A 126 -6.03 -1.22 38.67
CA ALA A 126 -7.08 -1.30 37.65
C ALA A 126 -6.44 -1.18 36.26
N ALA A 127 -6.79 -2.09 35.34
CA ALA A 127 -6.26 -2.12 33.98
C ALA A 127 -6.43 -0.74 33.35
N ARG A 128 -5.31 -0.04 33.11
CA ARG A 128 -5.32 1.21 32.39
C ARG A 128 -5.62 0.88 30.93
N GLU A 129 -6.60 1.53 30.33
CA GLU A 129 -6.89 1.34 28.91
C GLU A 129 -5.63 1.68 28.08
N PRO A 130 -5.30 0.86 27.07
CA PRO A 130 -4.09 1.05 26.30
C PRO A 130 -4.11 2.40 25.61
N GLN A 131 -3.01 3.17 25.73
CA GLN A 131 -2.94 4.48 25.12
C GLN A 131 -2.76 4.34 23.60
N ARG A 132 -3.82 4.62 22.84
CA ARG A 132 -3.81 4.58 21.37
C ARG A 132 -3.47 5.94 20.77
N ALA A 133 -2.83 5.92 19.61
CA ALA A 133 -2.67 7.07 18.73
C ALA A 133 -3.07 6.67 17.31
N TYR A 134 -3.63 7.60 16.56
CA TYR A 134 -4.13 7.35 15.21
C TYR A 134 -3.42 8.23 14.20
N ARG A 135 -3.26 7.72 12.99
CA ARG A 135 -2.85 8.52 11.84
C ARG A 135 -3.65 8.14 10.61
N PHE A 136 -4.09 9.16 9.90
CA PHE A 136 -4.71 9.02 8.60
C PHE A 136 -3.84 9.69 7.54
N LEU A 137 -3.60 8.99 6.44
CA LEU A 137 -2.93 9.52 5.25
C LEU A 137 -3.91 9.50 4.08
N CYS A 138 -3.98 10.61 3.34
CA CYS A 138 -4.62 10.67 2.03
C CYS A 138 -3.59 11.11 1.00
N LEU A 139 -3.34 10.26 0.02
CA LEU A 139 -2.26 10.40 -0.95
C LEU A 139 -2.84 10.56 -2.36
N SER A 140 -2.12 11.27 -3.23
CA SER A 140 -2.45 11.31 -4.65
C SER A 140 -1.65 10.29 -5.47
N ARG A 141 -0.53 9.78 -4.92
CA ARG A 141 0.35 8.76 -5.52
C ARG A 141 -0.05 7.34 -5.10
N ASN A 142 0.20 6.42 -6.03
CA ASN A 142 0.04 4.98 -5.85
C ASN A 142 1.26 4.36 -5.14
N LEU A 143 1.15 3.09 -4.76
CA LEU A 143 2.28 2.32 -4.22
C LEU A 143 3.11 1.72 -5.37
N THR A 144 3.90 2.55 -6.03
CA THR A 144 4.74 2.20 -7.20
C THR A 144 6.11 2.87 -7.12
N GLU A 145 7.04 2.51 -8.01
CA GLU A 145 8.36 3.15 -8.14
C GLU A 145 8.32 4.56 -8.78
N ASP A 146 7.13 5.05 -9.14
CA ASP A 146 6.95 6.30 -9.86
C ASP A 146 7.40 7.53 -9.06
N ARG A 147 8.15 8.42 -9.72
CA ARG A 147 8.74 9.65 -9.17
C ARG A 147 7.99 10.90 -9.61
N SER A 148 6.71 10.80 -9.95
CA SER A 148 5.86 11.97 -10.26
C SER A 148 5.67 12.92 -9.07
N TRP A 149 5.48 14.22 -9.33
CA TRP A 149 5.10 15.16 -8.28
C TRP A 149 3.69 14.86 -7.74
N ASP A 150 3.56 14.75 -6.42
CA ASP A 150 2.36 14.32 -5.73
C ASP A 150 2.03 15.19 -4.50
N LEU A 151 0.86 14.94 -3.91
CA LEU A 151 0.41 15.58 -2.68
C LEU A 151 0.02 14.52 -1.66
N SER A 152 0.24 14.85 -0.39
CA SER A 152 -0.22 14.05 0.73
C SER A 152 -0.85 14.94 1.80
N VAL A 153 -1.91 14.43 2.41
CA VAL A 153 -2.49 14.94 3.66
C VAL A 153 -2.19 13.93 4.75
N ARG A 154 -1.56 14.38 5.83
CA ARG A 154 -1.32 13.60 7.03
C ARG A 154 -2.06 14.23 8.20
N LEU A 155 -2.88 13.43 8.87
CA LEU A 155 -3.59 13.82 10.09
C LEU A 155 -3.20 12.86 11.20
N ASP A 156 -2.63 13.37 12.28
CA ASP A 156 -2.44 12.63 13.52
C ASP A 156 -3.67 12.89 14.43
N GLY A 157 -4.08 11.90 15.21
CA GLY A 157 -5.31 11.97 15.99
C GLY A 157 -5.28 11.14 17.26
N LYS A 158 -6.24 11.42 18.15
CA LYS A 158 -6.43 10.72 19.45
C LYS A 158 -7.90 10.36 19.61
N SER A 159 -8.20 9.49 20.57
CA SER A 159 -9.59 9.20 20.93
C SER A 159 -10.30 10.49 21.38
N ALA A 160 -11.50 10.70 20.85
CA ALA A 160 -12.35 11.81 21.17
C ALA A 160 -12.74 11.79 22.66
N THR A 161 -12.98 12.97 23.22
CA THR A 161 -13.62 13.07 24.53
C THR A 161 -15.14 12.89 24.37
N PRO A 162 -15.88 12.48 25.42
CA PRO A 162 -17.34 12.33 25.35
C PRO A 162 -18.09 13.56 24.82
N ALA A 163 -17.53 14.76 24.99
CA ALA A 163 -18.11 16.00 24.49
C ALA A 163 -18.07 16.12 22.95
N ASN A 164 -17.12 15.45 22.29
CA ASN A 164 -16.87 15.56 20.85
C ASN A 164 -17.35 14.33 20.06
N HIS A 165 -17.89 13.29 20.72
CA HIS A 165 -18.28 12.03 20.08
C HIS A 165 -19.19 12.24 18.86
N ASP A 166 -20.30 12.96 19.03
CA ASP A 166 -21.27 13.18 17.93
C ASP A 166 -20.66 13.91 16.73
N GLU A 167 -19.74 14.85 16.98
CA GLU A 167 -19.04 15.58 15.93
C GLU A 167 -18.06 14.68 15.19
N CYS A 168 -17.20 13.95 15.93
CA CYS A 168 -16.25 12.99 15.38
C CYS A 168 -16.95 11.90 14.56
N THR A 169 -18.03 11.30 15.08
CA THR A 169 -18.77 10.25 14.38
C THR A 169 -19.33 10.75 13.07
N ARG A 170 -19.93 11.95 13.04
CA ARG A 170 -20.43 12.53 11.78
C ARG A 170 -19.29 12.85 10.81
N ARG A 171 -18.22 13.51 11.28
CA ARG A 171 -17.06 13.88 10.45
C ARG A 171 -16.39 12.66 9.83
N ASN A 172 -16.20 11.61 10.62
CA ASN A 172 -15.45 10.42 10.22
C ASN A 172 -16.31 9.36 9.51
N GLN A 173 -17.63 9.56 9.37
CA GLN A 173 -18.52 8.59 8.73
C GLN A 173 -18.02 8.13 7.34
N PRO A 174 -17.53 9.00 6.44
CA PRO A 174 -17.01 8.57 5.13
C PRO A 174 -15.79 7.64 5.23
N LEU A 175 -14.96 7.81 6.28
CA LEU A 175 -13.82 6.93 6.55
C LEU A 175 -14.28 5.55 7.05
N VAL A 176 -15.28 5.54 7.93
CA VAL A 176 -15.91 4.31 8.45
C VAL A 176 -16.60 3.55 7.32
N ASP A 177 -17.35 4.25 6.46
CA ASP A 177 -18.03 3.67 5.31
C ASP A 177 -17.04 3.01 4.35
N LEU A 178 -15.91 3.66 4.05
CA LEU A 178 -14.86 3.06 3.24
C LEU A 178 -14.30 1.80 3.92
N LEU A 179 -13.84 1.90 5.18
CA LEU A 179 -13.23 0.77 5.91
C LEU A 179 -14.14 -0.46 5.97
N THR A 180 -15.43 -0.26 6.27
CA THR A 180 -16.40 -1.36 6.37
C THR A 180 -16.70 -2.04 5.05
N ARG A 181 -16.61 -1.31 3.92
CA ARG A 181 -16.86 -1.87 2.58
C ARG A 181 -15.64 -2.55 1.95
N LEU A 182 -14.42 -2.25 2.40
CA LEU A 182 -13.21 -2.83 1.81
C LEU A 182 -13.22 -4.37 1.76
N PRO A 183 -13.59 -5.11 2.84
CA PRO A 183 -13.67 -6.56 2.79
C PRO A 183 -14.71 -7.08 1.79
N GLU A 184 -15.83 -6.36 1.63
CA GLU A 184 -16.93 -6.73 0.73
C GLU A 184 -16.56 -6.59 -0.76
N MET A 185 -15.62 -5.70 -1.08
CA MET A 185 -15.13 -5.49 -2.45
C MET A 185 -14.02 -6.48 -2.86
N SER A 186 -13.48 -7.29 -1.93
CA SER A 186 -12.40 -8.25 -2.22
C SER A 186 -12.87 -9.39 -3.13
N ILE A 187 -12.09 -9.72 -4.17
CA ILE A 187 -12.44 -10.77 -5.14
C ILE A 187 -12.43 -12.17 -4.51
N SER A 188 -11.39 -12.47 -3.74
CA SER A 188 -11.16 -13.77 -3.10
C SER A 188 -11.57 -13.78 -1.62
N GLY A 189 -12.31 -12.75 -1.19
CA GLY A 189 -12.64 -12.51 0.21
C GLY A 189 -11.46 -12.03 1.04
N VAL A 190 -11.71 -11.77 2.32
CA VAL A 190 -10.71 -11.43 3.32
C VAL A 190 -10.92 -12.40 4.49
N PRO A 191 -9.85 -12.96 5.11
CA PRO A 191 -9.99 -13.82 6.27
C PRO A 191 -10.86 -13.18 7.37
N ALA A 192 -11.68 -13.98 8.04
CA ALA A 192 -12.66 -13.50 9.02
C ALA A 192 -12.03 -12.69 10.16
N GLU A 193 -10.85 -13.12 10.64
CA GLU A 193 -10.09 -12.40 11.66
C GLU A 193 -9.67 -11.01 11.18
N ARG A 194 -9.11 -10.88 9.98
CA ARG A 194 -8.74 -9.59 9.38
C ARG A 194 -9.96 -8.71 9.16
N THR A 195 -11.08 -9.28 8.70
CA THR A 195 -12.36 -8.55 8.56
C THR A 195 -12.81 -7.97 9.90
N GLN A 196 -12.73 -8.76 10.98
CA GLN A 196 -13.06 -8.29 12.33
C GLN A 196 -12.10 -7.20 12.82
N GLN A 197 -10.79 -7.31 12.53
CA GLN A 197 -9.80 -6.29 12.86
C GLN A 197 -10.10 -4.97 12.15
N ILE A 198 -10.44 -5.01 10.86
CA ILE A 198 -10.81 -3.84 10.04
C ILE A 198 -12.07 -3.19 10.58
N HIS A 199 -13.12 -3.96 10.89
CA HIS A 199 -14.35 -3.42 11.46
C HIS A 199 -14.11 -2.80 12.85
N GLY A 200 -13.32 -3.44 13.70
CA GLY A 200 -12.92 -2.87 14.97
C GLY A 200 -12.13 -1.57 14.79
N LEU A 201 -11.22 -1.49 13.81
CA LEU A 201 -10.53 -0.25 13.49
C LEU A 201 -11.52 0.83 13.03
N ALA A 202 -12.50 0.49 12.20
CA ALA A 202 -13.53 1.42 11.75
C ALA A 202 -14.34 2.01 12.92
N GLU A 203 -14.74 1.17 13.88
CA GLU A 203 -15.42 1.62 15.11
C GLU A 203 -14.56 2.63 15.89
N ARG A 204 -13.26 2.36 16.04
CA ARG A 204 -12.34 3.28 16.74
C ARG A 204 -12.10 4.56 15.96
N VAL A 205 -11.93 4.48 14.63
CA VAL A 205 -11.78 5.63 13.73
C VAL A 205 -13.00 6.55 13.80
N SER A 206 -14.21 6.00 13.99
CA SER A 206 -15.43 6.81 14.16
C SER A 206 -15.36 7.81 15.32
N LEU A 207 -14.50 7.55 16.31
CA LEU A 207 -14.31 8.37 17.51
C LEU A 207 -12.91 9.01 17.56
N VAL A 208 -12.23 9.19 16.43
CA VAL A 208 -10.96 9.91 16.39
C VAL A 208 -11.19 11.41 16.25
N ASP A 209 -10.53 12.17 17.13
CA ASP A 209 -10.38 13.61 17.04
C ASP A 209 -9.03 13.94 16.38
N TRP A 210 -9.07 14.62 15.24
CA TRP A 210 -7.91 14.87 14.38
C TRP A 210 -7.25 16.21 14.71
N GLU A 211 -5.93 16.22 14.80
CA GLU A 211 -5.14 17.44 14.99
C GLU A 211 -5.12 18.24 13.67
N LEU A 212 -5.78 19.39 13.64
CA LEU A 212 -5.87 20.24 12.45
C LEU A 212 -4.52 20.90 12.12
N PRO A 213 -4.08 20.90 10.85
CA PRO A 213 -2.87 21.60 10.45
C PRO A 213 -2.93 23.12 10.71
N PRO A 214 -1.78 23.80 10.92
CA PRO A 214 -1.77 25.22 11.26
C PRO A 214 -2.53 26.12 10.26
N GLY A 215 -3.59 26.76 10.75
CA GLY A 215 -4.43 27.71 10.03
C GLY A 215 -5.53 27.08 9.15
N ILE A 216 -5.68 25.76 9.26
CA ILE A 216 -6.94 25.06 8.98
C ILE A 216 -7.88 25.28 10.17
N THR A 217 -9.13 25.57 9.88
CA THR A 217 -10.19 25.83 10.86
C THR A 217 -11.23 24.72 10.93
N ASP A 218 -11.36 23.94 9.86
CA ASP A 218 -12.28 22.80 9.79
C ASP A 218 -11.81 21.78 8.75
N LEU A 219 -12.33 20.56 8.86
CA LEU A 219 -11.96 19.38 8.09
C LEU A 219 -13.19 18.53 7.81
N GLU A 220 -13.38 18.16 6.55
CA GLU A 220 -14.40 17.21 6.10
C GLU A 220 -13.76 16.11 5.24
N PHE A 221 -14.38 14.93 5.23
CA PHE A 221 -14.01 13.82 4.36
C PHE A 221 -15.15 13.57 3.36
N HIS A 222 -14.80 13.22 2.13
CA HIS A 222 -15.76 12.92 1.08
C HIS A 222 -15.43 11.56 0.47
N LEU A 223 -16.34 10.60 0.64
CA LEU A 223 -16.30 9.31 -0.05
C LEU A 223 -17.20 9.41 -1.29
N LEU A 224 -16.61 9.29 -2.47
CA LEU A 224 -17.32 9.18 -3.73
C LEU A 224 -17.31 7.69 -4.10
N ASP A 225 -18.45 7.08 -4.42
CA ASP A 225 -18.50 5.65 -4.74
C ASP A 225 -19.57 5.27 -5.78
N GLY A 226 -20.25 6.27 -6.34
CA GLY A 226 -21.32 6.10 -7.33
C GLY A 226 -22.54 5.29 -6.84
N SER A 227 -22.55 4.85 -5.58
CA SER A 227 -23.41 3.76 -5.13
C SER A 227 -24.75 4.19 -4.54
N ASP A 228 -24.95 5.47 -4.21
CA ASP A 228 -26.25 5.92 -3.70
C ASP A 228 -26.44 7.43 -3.79
N GLY A 229 -27.65 7.88 -4.16
CA GLY A 229 -28.06 9.30 -4.13
C GLY A 229 -28.13 9.90 -2.71
N ARG A 230 -27.63 9.17 -1.70
CA ARG A 230 -27.45 9.58 -0.30
C ARG A 230 -26.07 10.14 -0.01
N LEU A 231 -25.05 9.76 -0.77
CA LEU A 231 -23.69 10.30 -0.65
C LEU A 231 -23.55 11.50 -1.61
N PRO A 232 -22.72 12.51 -1.28
CA PRO A 232 -22.54 13.65 -2.16
C PRO A 232 -22.03 13.16 -3.51
N ASN A 233 -22.75 13.49 -4.58
CA ASN A 233 -22.19 13.49 -5.92
C ASN A 233 -20.89 14.32 -5.87
N GLY A 234 -19.78 13.88 -6.48
CA GLY A 234 -18.52 14.63 -6.46
C GLY A 234 -18.64 16.05 -7.00
N SER A 235 -19.66 16.35 -7.83
CA SER A 235 -19.97 17.73 -8.24
C SER A 235 -20.45 18.63 -7.10
N ALA A 236 -21.07 18.08 -6.05
CA ALA A 236 -21.54 18.83 -4.89
C ALA A 236 -20.38 19.50 -4.14
N MET A 237 -19.18 18.90 -4.18
CA MET A 237 -17.95 19.52 -3.64
C MET A 237 -17.61 20.85 -4.34
N PHE A 238 -18.13 21.07 -5.56
CA PHE A 238 -17.92 22.28 -6.36
C PHE A 238 -19.14 23.22 -6.37
N GLU A 239 -20.24 22.89 -5.67
CA GLU A 239 -21.44 23.75 -5.56
C GLU A 239 -21.25 24.94 -4.61
N VAL A 240 -20.02 25.45 -4.53
CA VAL A 240 -19.65 26.63 -3.75
C VAL A 240 -19.24 27.73 -4.73
N PRO A 241 -19.99 28.85 -4.81
CA PRO A 241 -19.65 29.93 -5.73
C PRO A 241 -18.25 30.47 -5.44
N ALA A 242 -17.35 30.32 -6.40
CA ALA A 242 -15.94 30.64 -6.24
C ALA A 242 -15.61 32.00 -6.86
N ARG A 243 -14.74 32.74 -6.16
CA ARG A 243 -14.08 33.91 -6.72
C ARG A 243 -13.04 33.48 -7.73
N ASP A 244 -12.16 32.57 -7.32
CA ASP A 244 -11.13 31.97 -8.16
C ASP A 244 -10.89 30.53 -7.76
N VAL A 245 -10.35 29.77 -8.71
CA VAL A 245 -10.10 28.34 -8.62
C VAL A 245 -8.72 28.02 -9.19
N LEU A 246 -7.98 27.18 -8.48
CA LEU A 246 -6.80 26.49 -9.01
C LEU A 246 -7.03 24.99 -8.87
N THR A 247 -6.98 24.28 -9.98
CA THR A 247 -7.12 22.82 -10.03
C THR A 247 -5.83 22.19 -10.51
N ILE A 248 -5.39 21.15 -9.81
CA ILE A 248 -4.27 20.29 -10.19
C ILE A 248 -4.86 18.90 -10.42
N SER A 249 -4.73 18.35 -11.64
CA SER A 249 -5.21 17.01 -11.95
C SER A 249 -4.45 16.46 -13.15
N PRO A 250 -3.86 15.25 -13.09
CA PRO A 250 -3.12 14.69 -14.22
C PRO A 250 -4.02 14.27 -15.38
N PHE A 251 -5.28 13.95 -15.09
CA PHE A 251 -6.28 13.61 -16.09
C PHE A 251 -7.50 14.49 -15.91
N VAL A 252 -8.01 15.02 -17.04
CA VAL A 252 -9.13 15.95 -17.08
C VAL A 252 -10.08 15.59 -18.20
N THR A 253 -11.39 15.79 -18.02
CA THR A 253 -12.38 15.69 -19.10
C THR A 253 -13.27 16.93 -19.14
N ALA A 254 -13.99 17.16 -20.24
CA ALA A 254 -14.92 18.28 -20.38
C ALA A 254 -15.97 18.36 -19.25
N GLN A 255 -16.49 17.22 -18.80
CA GLN A 255 -17.41 17.15 -17.66
C GLN A 255 -16.75 17.65 -16.36
N GLY A 256 -15.51 17.23 -16.11
CA GLY A 256 -14.77 17.67 -14.95
C GLY A 256 -14.42 19.16 -15.00
N MET A 257 -14.03 19.67 -16.17
CA MET A 257 -13.80 21.10 -16.40
C MET A 257 -15.06 21.91 -16.08
N HIS A 258 -16.23 21.46 -16.54
CA HIS A 258 -17.50 22.13 -16.24
C HIS A 258 -17.80 22.16 -14.74
N ALA A 259 -17.57 21.05 -14.03
CA ALA A 259 -17.79 20.96 -12.59
C ALA A 259 -16.88 21.93 -11.81
N ALA A 260 -15.57 21.96 -12.11
CA ALA A 260 -14.63 22.80 -11.36
C ALA A 260 -14.71 24.30 -11.70
N PHE A 261 -15.03 24.65 -12.96
CA PHE A 261 -14.91 26.01 -13.45
C PHE A 261 -16.24 26.69 -13.81
N GLY A 262 -17.37 26.00 -13.64
CA GLY A 262 -18.70 26.47 -14.07
C GLY A 262 -19.26 27.71 -13.34
N ASP A 263 -18.98 27.89 -12.05
CA ASP A 263 -19.41 29.06 -11.25
C ASP A 263 -18.21 29.80 -10.63
N VAL A 264 -17.29 30.23 -11.50
CA VAL A 264 -16.10 31.02 -11.13
C VAL A 264 -16.21 32.44 -11.67
N SER A 265 -16.01 33.42 -10.80
CA SER A 265 -16.24 34.84 -11.15
C SER A 265 -15.02 35.64 -11.61
N GLN A 266 -13.78 35.18 -11.36
CA GLN A 266 -12.56 35.93 -11.71
C GLN A 266 -11.47 35.11 -12.41
N PHE A 267 -10.75 34.23 -11.72
CA PHE A 267 -9.61 33.50 -12.30
C PHE A 267 -9.78 31.98 -12.19
N SER A 268 -9.44 31.30 -13.27
CA SER A 268 -9.44 29.84 -13.37
C SER A 268 -8.05 29.38 -13.79
N THR A 269 -7.44 28.49 -13.01
CA THR A 269 -6.12 27.92 -13.32
C THR A 269 -6.20 26.40 -13.31
N LEU A 270 -5.63 25.78 -14.34
CA LEU A 270 -5.45 24.33 -14.45
C LEU A 270 -3.96 24.00 -14.53
N ILE A 271 -3.50 23.10 -13.66
CA ILE A 271 -2.20 22.44 -13.74
C ILE A 271 -2.47 20.97 -14.09
N SER A 272 -1.99 20.51 -15.24
CA SER A 272 -2.27 19.17 -15.75
C SER A 272 -1.07 18.64 -16.55
N ARG A 273 -1.20 17.47 -17.17
CA ARG A 273 -0.23 16.96 -18.13
C ARG A 273 -0.46 17.55 -19.53
N PRO A 274 0.58 17.70 -20.37
CA PRO A 274 0.45 18.21 -21.74
C PRO A 274 -0.61 17.46 -22.56
N ASP A 275 -0.51 16.12 -22.59
CA ASP A 275 -1.43 15.24 -23.31
C ASP A 275 -2.88 15.38 -22.85
N ALA A 276 -3.10 15.50 -21.54
CA ALA A 276 -4.42 15.68 -20.98
C ALA A 276 -5.04 17.05 -21.34
N ILE A 277 -4.22 18.10 -21.48
CA ILE A 277 -4.69 19.42 -21.93
C ILE A 277 -5.00 19.39 -23.42
N ASP A 278 -4.10 18.83 -24.23
CA ASP A 278 -4.24 18.81 -25.69
C ASP A 278 -5.44 17.96 -26.16
N GLN A 279 -5.80 16.93 -25.41
CA GLN A 279 -6.97 16.09 -25.71
C GLN A 279 -8.31 16.68 -25.25
N LEU A 280 -8.33 17.77 -24.48
CA LEU A 280 -9.59 18.43 -24.10
C LEU A 280 -10.29 18.98 -25.35
N PRO A 281 -11.63 18.90 -25.45
CA PRO A 281 -12.37 19.62 -26.48
C PRO A 281 -12.09 21.12 -26.38
N THR A 282 -12.04 21.80 -27.52
CA THR A 282 -11.75 23.24 -27.59
C THR A 282 -12.75 24.06 -26.75
N GLU A 283 -14.01 23.65 -26.69
CA GLU A 283 -15.05 24.29 -25.87
C GLU A 283 -14.76 24.15 -24.37
N ALA A 284 -14.13 23.06 -23.95
CA ALA A 284 -13.77 22.83 -22.55
C ALA A 284 -12.65 23.78 -22.09
N LEU A 285 -11.74 24.19 -22.98
CA LEU A 285 -10.70 25.19 -22.68
C LEU A 285 -11.24 26.63 -22.68
N GLN A 286 -12.41 26.84 -23.28
CA GLN A 286 -13.14 28.11 -23.26
C GLN A 286 -14.12 28.19 -22.08
N THR A 287 -14.08 27.25 -21.14
CA THR A 287 -14.94 27.26 -19.95
C THR A 287 -14.65 28.45 -19.04
N GLY A 288 -15.71 29.19 -18.70
CA GLY A 288 -15.66 30.43 -17.92
C GLY A 288 -16.67 31.45 -18.44
N SER A 289 -16.90 32.52 -17.69
CA SER A 289 -17.62 33.68 -18.27
C SER A 289 -16.73 34.35 -19.33
N ALA A 290 -17.30 35.14 -20.24
CA ALA A 290 -16.53 35.93 -21.22
C ALA A 290 -15.46 36.86 -20.61
N ALA A 291 -15.47 37.05 -19.28
CA ALA A 291 -14.51 37.85 -18.51
C ALA A 291 -13.41 37.03 -17.80
N THR A 292 -13.44 35.70 -17.84
CA THR A 292 -12.49 34.83 -17.13
C THR A 292 -11.70 33.98 -18.12
N SER A 293 -10.41 34.23 -18.28
CA SER A 293 -9.52 33.38 -19.07
C SER A 293 -9.01 32.22 -18.23
N LEU A 294 -9.25 30.98 -18.67
CA LEU A 294 -8.58 29.79 -18.12
C LEU A 294 -7.07 29.89 -18.43
N GLN A 295 -6.24 29.75 -17.41
CA GLN A 295 -4.80 29.63 -17.55
C GLN A 295 -4.39 28.19 -17.33
N THR A 296 -3.59 27.64 -18.25
CA THR A 296 -3.09 26.28 -18.22
C THR A 296 -1.59 26.26 -17.98
N PHE A 297 -1.14 25.34 -17.12
CA PHE A 297 0.26 25.12 -16.80
C PHE A 297 0.56 23.61 -16.79
N VAL A 298 1.80 23.28 -17.08
CA VAL A 298 2.35 21.92 -16.92
C VAL A 298 3.58 22.00 -16.01
N LEU A 299 3.99 20.86 -15.45
CA LEU A 299 5.26 20.76 -14.73
C LEU A 299 6.41 20.80 -15.75
N ASP A 300 7.43 21.61 -15.45
CA ASP A 300 8.66 21.65 -16.23
C ASP A 300 9.65 20.61 -15.68
N ASP A 301 9.84 19.52 -16.43
CA ASP A 301 10.71 18.40 -16.08
C ASP A 301 12.19 18.80 -15.88
N LEU A 302 12.65 19.93 -16.46
CA LEU A 302 14.01 20.44 -16.27
C LEU A 302 14.16 21.21 -14.96
N LEU A 303 13.06 21.76 -14.44
CA LEU A 303 13.03 22.54 -13.19
C LEU A 303 12.69 21.70 -11.96
N THR A 304 12.32 20.42 -12.16
CA THR A 304 12.12 19.44 -11.09
C THR A 304 13.40 18.68 -10.71
N GLU A 305 14.56 19.07 -11.26
CA GLU A 305 15.87 18.59 -10.82
C GLU A 305 16.21 19.13 -9.43
N VAL A 306 16.32 18.24 -8.44
CA VAL A 306 16.67 18.60 -7.07
C VAL A 306 18.18 18.46 -6.88
N GLU A 307 18.91 19.57 -6.77
CA GLU A 307 20.36 19.55 -6.51
C GLU A 307 20.68 18.83 -5.18
N GLY A 308 21.54 17.81 -5.23
CA GLY A 308 22.22 17.27 -4.04
C GLY A 308 21.68 15.98 -3.41
N THR A 309 20.75 15.26 -4.05
CA THR A 309 20.37 13.90 -3.61
C THR A 309 20.54 12.89 -4.75
N GLU A 310 20.98 11.65 -4.46
CA GLU A 310 21.03 10.54 -5.43
C GLU A 310 19.63 10.14 -5.98
N ALA A 311 18.56 10.86 -5.60
CA ALA A 311 17.16 10.51 -5.83
C ALA A 311 16.55 11.01 -7.16
N GLY A 312 17.32 11.67 -8.04
CA GLY A 312 16.94 11.97 -9.44
C GLY A 312 15.81 12.99 -9.66
N THR A 313 15.59 13.33 -10.93
CA THR A 313 14.55 14.24 -11.46
C THR A 313 13.13 13.67 -11.26
N LEU A 314 12.15 14.50 -10.88
CA LEU A 314 10.74 14.08 -10.89
C LEU A 314 10.25 14.02 -12.33
N SER A 315 9.58 12.93 -12.71
CA SER A 315 8.99 12.76 -14.04
C SER A 315 7.48 12.64 -13.93
N GLY A 316 6.74 13.65 -14.36
CA GLY A 316 5.27 13.60 -14.43
C GLY A 316 4.52 14.14 -13.20
N LEU A 317 3.19 14.14 -13.32
CA LEU A 317 2.24 14.72 -12.37
C LEU A 317 1.29 13.64 -11.84
N HIS A 318 1.15 13.54 -10.52
CA HIS A 318 0.16 12.68 -9.85
C HIS A 318 -0.70 13.43 -8.83
N ALA A 319 -0.40 14.69 -8.52
CA ALA A 319 -1.20 15.50 -7.60
C ALA A 319 -2.62 15.74 -8.10
N LYS A 320 -3.59 15.64 -7.17
CA LYS A 320 -5.02 15.86 -7.41
C LYS A 320 -5.54 16.76 -6.32
N ALA A 321 -5.76 18.01 -6.65
CA ALA A 321 -6.19 19.01 -5.69
C ALA A 321 -6.99 20.13 -6.34
N VAL A 322 -7.91 20.71 -5.57
CA VAL A 322 -8.72 21.86 -5.97
C VAL A 322 -8.66 22.89 -4.85
N PHE A 323 -8.21 24.09 -5.18
CA PHE A 323 -8.18 25.23 -4.26
C PHE A 323 -9.23 26.25 -4.69
N LEU A 324 -10.10 26.64 -3.77
CA LEU A 324 -11.23 27.53 -4.03
C LEU A 324 -11.15 28.73 -3.09
N ARG A 325 -11.31 29.96 -3.60
CA ARG A 325 -11.60 31.14 -2.77
C ARG A 325 -13.09 31.44 -2.83
N GLU A 326 -13.77 31.51 -1.69
CA GLU A 326 -15.22 31.72 -1.67
C GLU A 326 -15.59 33.13 -2.18
N ARG A 327 -16.63 33.24 -3.04
CA ARG A 327 -17.08 34.53 -3.61
C ARG A 327 -17.61 35.49 -2.55
N ARG A 328 -18.32 34.98 -1.54
CA ARG A 328 -18.95 35.80 -0.48
C ARG A 328 -18.02 36.12 0.69
N TYR A 329 -16.95 35.35 0.88
CA TYR A 329 -16.04 35.48 2.01
C TYR A 329 -14.59 35.47 1.52
N SER A 330 -14.08 36.64 1.12
CA SER A 330 -12.77 36.78 0.48
C SER A 330 -11.56 36.37 1.32
N SER A 331 -11.74 36.17 2.63
CA SER A 331 -10.72 35.68 3.57
C SER A 331 -10.77 34.17 3.81
N ARG A 332 -11.74 33.47 3.22
CA ARG A 332 -11.94 32.02 3.36
C ARG A 332 -11.62 31.31 2.05
N SER A 333 -10.90 30.20 2.19
CA SER A 333 -10.58 29.30 1.09
C SER A 333 -10.74 27.86 1.53
N ARG A 334 -10.99 27.00 0.54
CA ARG A 334 -11.13 25.55 0.68
C ARG A 334 -10.05 24.88 -0.15
N ALA A 335 -9.54 23.76 0.33
CA ALA A 335 -8.68 22.87 -0.43
C ALA A 335 -9.25 21.47 -0.40
N LEU A 336 -9.56 20.89 -1.56
CA LEU A 336 -9.91 19.49 -1.71
C LEU A 336 -8.67 18.75 -2.21
N ILE A 337 -8.22 17.72 -1.50
CA ILE A 337 -7.03 16.95 -1.85
C ILE A 337 -7.35 15.46 -1.69
N GLY A 338 -7.00 14.64 -2.67
CA GLY A 338 -7.21 13.20 -2.55
C GLY A 338 -6.98 12.42 -3.84
N SER A 339 -7.82 11.43 -4.08
CA SER A 339 -7.61 10.48 -5.18
C SER A 339 -8.36 10.81 -6.47
N ALA A 340 -9.41 11.65 -6.42
CA ALA A 340 -10.27 11.89 -7.57
C ALA A 340 -9.57 12.74 -8.65
N ASN A 341 -9.51 12.20 -9.87
CA ASN A 341 -9.20 13.01 -11.04
C ASN A 341 -10.42 13.86 -11.42
N LEU A 342 -10.17 14.98 -12.11
CA LEU A 342 -11.22 15.83 -12.64
C LEU A 342 -11.84 15.26 -13.94
N THR A 343 -12.41 14.06 -13.83
CA THR A 343 -13.03 13.33 -14.94
C THR A 343 -14.45 12.90 -14.56
N GLY A 344 -15.27 12.57 -15.55
CA GLY A 344 -16.62 12.04 -15.29
C GLY A 344 -16.62 10.78 -14.41
N GLY A 345 -15.65 9.89 -14.63
CA GLY A 345 -15.45 8.71 -13.78
C GLY A 345 -15.08 9.08 -12.35
N GLY A 346 -14.07 9.94 -12.16
CA GLY A 346 -13.58 10.35 -10.84
C GLY A 346 -14.62 11.12 -10.00
N LEU A 347 -15.52 11.86 -10.65
CA LEU A 347 -16.53 12.66 -9.93
C LEU A 347 -17.83 11.89 -9.62
N HIS A 348 -18.16 10.85 -10.39
CA HIS A 348 -19.50 10.27 -10.36
C HIS A 348 -19.57 8.75 -10.27
N ARG A 349 -18.52 8.03 -10.64
CA ARG A 349 -18.59 6.58 -10.85
C ARG A 349 -17.57 5.80 -10.02
N ASN A 350 -16.36 6.32 -9.90
CA ASN A 350 -15.28 5.64 -9.19
C ASN A 350 -15.51 5.67 -7.69
N VAL A 351 -14.88 4.72 -7.01
CA VAL A 351 -14.63 4.85 -5.57
C VAL A 351 -13.41 5.76 -5.41
N GLU A 352 -13.58 6.89 -4.73
CA GLU A 352 -12.55 7.91 -4.49
C GLU A 352 -12.72 8.46 -3.07
N LEU A 353 -11.63 8.94 -2.47
CA LEU A 353 -11.70 9.68 -1.22
C LEU A 353 -10.99 11.03 -1.37
N MET A 354 -11.66 12.09 -0.90
CA MET A 354 -11.14 13.45 -0.83
C MET A 354 -11.18 13.97 0.61
N VAL A 355 -10.19 14.78 0.94
CA VAL A 355 -10.13 15.56 2.19
C VAL A 355 -10.40 17.02 1.84
N GLU A 356 -11.42 17.62 2.45
CA GLU A 356 -11.69 19.05 2.34
C GLU A 356 -11.17 19.79 3.59
N LEU A 357 -10.31 20.78 3.35
CA LEU A 357 -9.71 21.62 4.37
C LEU A 357 -10.25 23.04 4.24
N HIS A 358 -10.79 23.59 5.32
CA HIS A 358 -11.24 24.98 5.38
C HIS A 358 -10.18 25.81 6.09
N GLY A 359 -9.84 26.96 5.52
CA GLY A 359 -8.84 27.82 6.13
C GLY A 359 -8.81 29.23 5.57
N HIS A 360 -7.80 29.98 5.98
CA HIS A 360 -7.63 31.35 5.52
C HIS A 360 -7.05 31.41 4.10
N THR A 361 -7.54 32.34 3.28
CA THR A 361 -7.05 32.59 1.92
C THR A 361 -5.55 32.91 1.86
N ARG A 362 -4.97 33.47 2.92
CA ARG A 362 -3.51 33.70 2.99
C ARG A 362 -2.68 32.39 2.98
N GLN A 363 -3.30 31.24 3.22
CA GLN A 363 -2.66 29.93 3.24
C GLN A 363 -3.15 29.00 2.12
N LEU A 364 -4.46 28.98 1.86
CA LEU A 364 -5.11 28.09 0.88
C LEU A 364 -5.60 28.81 -0.38
N GLY A 365 -5.35 30.12 -0.51
CA GLY A 365 -5.82 30.90 -1.64
C GLY A 365 -5.20 30.43 -2.96
N PRO A 366 -5.98 30.29 -4.04
CA PRO A 366 -5.48 29.83 -5.35
C PRO A 366 -4.23 30.56 -5.84
N GLU A 367 -4.23 31.89 -5.74
CA GLU A 367 -3.09 32.74 -6.14
C GLU A 367 -1.82 32.45 -5.32
N LYS A 368 -1.96 32.22 -4.02
CA LYS A 368 -0.82 31.94 -3.13
C LYS A 368 -0.24 30.55 -3.39
N VAL A 369 -1.10 29.58 -3.65
CA VAL A 369 -0.67 28.25 -4.06
C VAL A 369 0.03 28.29 -5.41
N LEU A 370 -0.51 29.01 -6.40
CA LEU A 370 0.13 29.18 -7.70
C LEU A 370 1.51 29.84 -7.58
N GLU A 371 1.62 30.90 -6.78
CA GLU A 371 2.88 31.59 -6.50
C GLU A 371 3.92 30.64 -5.90
N SER A 372 3.51 29.75 -4.98
CA SER A 372 4.39 28.77 -4.34
C SER A 372 4.92 27.69 -5.28
N LEU A 373 4.16 27.34 -6.32
CA LEU A 373 4.53 26.30 -7.30
C LEU A 373 5.22 26.88 -8.54
N ARG A 374 5.28 28.21 -8.68
CA ARG A 374 5.67 28.90 -9.92
C ARG A 374 7.05 28.52 -10.45
N SER A 375 7.98 28.11 -9.59
CA SER A 375 9.32 27.70 -9.99
C SER A 375 9.38 26.36 -10.71
N MET A 376 8.32 25.55 -10.67
CA MET A 376 8.24 24.24 -11.34
C MET A 376 7.23 24.22 -12.50
N LEU A 377 6.60 25.37 -12.80
CA LEU A 377 5.49 25.43 -13.74
C LEU A 377 5.86 26.26 -14.97
N GLU A 378 5.53 25.73 -16.13
CA GLU A 378 5.56 26.49 -17.39
C GLU A 378 4.12 26.73 -17.90
N PRO A 379 3.82 27.92 -18.44
CA PRO A 379 2.55 28.16 -19.13
C PRO A 379 2.42 27.26 -20.36
N TYR A 380 1.28 26.58 -20.50
CA TYR A 380 1.05 25.62 -21.59
C TYR A 380 -0.22 25.97 -22.38
N PRO A 381 -0.17 26.91 -23.33
CA PRO A 381 -1.32 27.26 -24.14
C PRO A 381 -1.63 26.15 -25.16
N SER A 382 -2.88 25.69 -25.19
CA SER A 382 -3.37 24.70 -26.15
C SER A 382 -4.70 25.14 -26.75
N ASN A 383 -4.98 24.68 -27.97
CA ASN A 383 -6.30 24.81 -28.60
C ASN A 383 -7.19 23.60 -28.32
N GLY A 384 -6.66 22.56 -27.67
CA GLY A 384 -7.36 21.30 -27.47
C GLY A 384 -7.64 20.56 -28.78
N GLY A 385 -8.44 19.49 -28.68
CA GLY A 385 -8.94 18.72 -29.82
C GLY A 385 -7.93 17.77 -30.45
N GLN A 386 -6.78 17.53 -29.82
CA GLN A 386 -5.84 16.52 -30.28
C GLN A 386 -6.42 15.12 -30.06
N GLU A 387 -6.48 14.32 -31.12
CA GLU A 387 -6.87 12.91 -31.02
C GLU A 387 -5.69 12.07 -30.52
N ALA A 388 -5.99 11.09 -29.66
CA ALA A 388 -5.02 10.09 -29.26
C ALA A 388 -4.68 9.17 -30.44
N SER A 389 -3.44 8.70 -30.51
CA SER A 389 -3.04 7.74 -31.54
C SER A 389 -3.75 6.39 -31.38
N ASP A 390 -3.94 5.65 -32.47
CA ASP A 390 -4.57 4.32 -32.44
C ASP A 390 -3.83 3.35 -31.50
N VAL A 391 -2.50 3.47 -31.42
CA VAL A 391 -1.67 2.70 -30.47
C VAL A 391 -1.99 3.04 -29.01
N GLU A 392 -2.23 4.32 -28.70
CA GLU A 392 -2.54 4.77 -27.35
C GLU A 392 -3.96 4.38 -26.92
N VAL A 393 -4.93 4.56 -27.81
CA VAL A 393 -6.30 4.05 -27.65
C VAL A 393 -6.27 2.54 -27.45
N GLY A 394 -5.48 1.84 -28.25
CA GLY A 394 -5.25 0.41 -28.16
C GLY A 394 -4.68 -0.05 -26.82
N ARG A 395 -3.65 0.64 -26.30
CA ARG A 395 -3.08 0.35 -24.97
C ARG A 395 -4.10 0.54 -23.86
N GLN A 396 -4.87 1.64 -23.90
CA GLN A 396 -5.92 1.89 -22.90
C GLN A 396 -7.02 0.83 -22.95
N ALA A 397 -7.41 0.40 -24.17
CA ALA A 397 -8.36 -0.68 -24.36
C ALA A 397 -7.82 -2.03 -23.85
N LEU A 398 -6.57 -2.38 -24.17
CA LEU A 398 -5.92 -3.61 -23.72
C LEU A 398 -5.84 -3.67 -22.19
N ALA A 399 -5.38 -2.59 -21.54
CA ALA A 399 -5.36 -2.46 -20.09
C ALA A 399 -6.75 -2.61 -19.47
N ALA A 400 -7.79 -2.06 -20.12
CA ALA A 400 -9.16 -2.21 -19.67
C ALA A 400 -9.70 -3.65 -19.78
N GLN A 401 -9.35 -4.37 -20.84
CA GLN A 401 -9.71 -5.78 -21.01
C GLN A 401 -8.96 -6.66 -20.00
N LEU A 402 -7.66 -6.44 -19.81
CA LEU A 402 -6.87 -7.18 -18.83
C LEU A 402 -7.37 -6.95 -17.40
N ARG A 403 -7.78 -5.72 -17.08
CA ARG A 403 -8.42 -5.40 -15.79
C ARG A 403 -9.72 -6.16 -15.58
N GLN A 404 -10.57 -6.27 -16.61
CA GLN A 404 -11.81 -7.06 -16.51
C GLN A 404 -11.51 -8.54 -16.31
N LEU A 405 -10.52 -9.08 -17.03
CA LEU A 405 -10.09 -10.47 -16.88
C LEU A 405 -9.58 -10.75 -15.46
N ALA A 406 -8.84 -9.80 -14.86
CA ALA A 406 -8.29 -9.91 -13.52
C ALA A 406 -9.35 -9.89 -12.38
N VAL A 407 -10.60 -9.54 -12.68
CA VAL A 407 -11.73 -9.70 -11.74
C VAL A 407 -12.19 -11.16 -11.65
N GLY A 408 -11.83 -11.98 -12.64
CA GLY A 408 -12.09 -13.41 -12.66
C GLY A 408 -11.46 -14.15 -11.48
N LYS A 409 -12.09 -15.27 -11.09
CA LYS A 409 -11.54 -16.16 -10.07
C LYS A 409 -10.65 -17.22 -10.71
N PHE A 410 -9.47 -17.37 -10.12
CA PHE A 410 -8.46 -18.35 -10.46
C PHE A 410 -8.27 -19.26 -9.25
N HIS A 411 -7.91 -20.51 -9.48
CA HIS A 411 -7.72 -21.51 -8.45
C HIS A 411 -6.35 -22.17 -8.64
N LEU A 412 -5.67 -22.41 -7.52
CA LEU A 412 -4.44 -23.19 -7.46
C LEU A 412 -4.63 -24.27 -6.41
N GLU A 413 -4.62 -25.53 -6.83
CA GLU A 413 -4.70 -26.68 -5.92
C GLU A 413 -3.34 -27.34 -5.82
N VAL A 414 -2.78 -27.38 -4.61
CA VAL A 414 -1.51 -28.06 -4.37
C VAL A 414 -1.75 -29.56 -4.34
N THR A 415 -0.92 -30.33 -5.03
CA THR A 415 -0.95 -31.79 -5.03
C THR A 415 0.24 -32.36 -4.29
N ASP A 416 -0.01 -33.42 -3.50
CA ASP A 416 1.01 -34.09 -2.71
C ASP A 416 2.15 -34.62 -3.61
N GLY A 417 3.38 -34.39 -3.18
CA GLY A 417 4.60 -34.83 -3.84
C GLY A 417 5.84 -34.35 -3.11
N ASP A 418 6.99 -34.95 -3.42
CA ASP A 418 8.30 -34.47 -2.98
C ASP A 418 9.26 -34.47 -4.18
N PRO A 419 9.47 -33.31 -4.85
CA PRO A 419 8.82 -32.00 -4.65
C PRO A 419 7.32 -31.98 -5.04
N TYR A 420 6.59 -30.94 -4.61
CA TYR A 420 5.14 -30.80 -4.80
C TYR A 420 4.72 -30.62 -6.26
N GLY A 421 3.44 -30.85 -6.55
CA GLY A 421 2.77 -30.43 -7.78
C GLY A 421 1.68 -29.40 -7.51
N ALA A 422 1.10 -28.84 -8.58
CA ALA A 422 -0.12 -28.05 -8.47
C ALA A 422 -0.96 -28.14 -9.74
N GLU A 423 -2.27 -27.98 -9.61
CA GLU A 423 -3.20 -27.77 -10.73
C GLU A 423 -3.76 -26.35 -10.68
N ILE A 424 -3.82 -25.70 -11.84
CA ILE A 424 -4.37 -24.35 -11.99
C ILE A 424 -5.53 -24.36 -12.98
N TRP A 425 -6.61 -23.68 -12.61
CA TRP A 425 -7.79 -23.45 -13.45
C TRP A 425 -8.46 -22.11 -13.10
N CYS A 426 -9.45 -21.70 -13.90
CA CYS A 426 -10.28 -20.53 -13.61
C CYS A 426 -11.77 -20.83 -13.82
N GLU A 427 -12.62 -19.94 -13.29
CA GLU A 427 -14.07 -20.07 -13.42
C GLU A 427 -14.55 -19.93 -14.89
N PRO A 428 -15.70 -20.52 -15.28
CA PRO A 428 -16.20 -20.46 -16.66
C PRO A 428 -16.31 -19.06 -17.26
N SER A 429 -16.67 -18.04 -16.45
CA SER A 429 -16.74 -16.65 -16.90
C SER A 429 -15.39 -16.10 -17.38
N VAL A 430 -14.29 -16.63 -16.85
CA VAL A 430 -12.94 -16.27 -17.28
C VAL A 430 -12.65 -16.88 -18.64
N HIS A 431 -13.00 -18.15 -18.86
CA HIS A 431 -12.84 -18.81 -20.16
C HIS A 431 -13.61 -18.09 -21.28
N GLU A 432 -14.87 -17.73 -21.04
CA GLU A 432 -15.67 -16.96 -21.99
C GLU A 432 -14.97 -15.65 -22.38
N LYS A 433 -14.39 -14.96 -21.39
CA LYS A 433 -13.65 -13.73 -21.64
C LYS A 433 -12.34 -13.96 -22.39
N VAL A 434 -11.58 -15.01 -22.06
CA VAL A 434 -10.35 -15.39 -22.79
C VAL A 434 -10.67 -15.69 -24.25
N SER A 435 -11.74 -16.45 -24.52
CA SER A 435 -12.20 -16.73 -25.89
C SER A 435 -12.56 -15.44 -26.64
N GLU A 436 -13.36 -14.57 -26.03
CA GLU A 436 -13.75 -13.26 -26.61
C GLU A 436 -12.52 -12.42 -27.00
N LEU A 437 -11.52 -12.33 -26.11
CA LEU A 437 -10.31 -11.55 -26.35
C LEU A 437 -9.41 -12.19 -27.41
N THR A 438 -9.32 -13.52 -27.43
CA THR A 438 -8.55 -14.25 -28.45
C THR A 438 -9.15 -14.03 -29.84
N GLU A 439 -10.48 -14.01 -29.97
CA GLU A 439 -11.18 -13.67 -31.23
C GLU A 439 -10.91 -12.22 -31.68
N GLN A 440 -10.64 -11.31 -30.73
CA GLN A 440 -10.21 -9.93 -31.00
C GLN A 440 -8.72 -9.82 -31.36
N GLY A 441 -8.00 -10.94 -31.49
CA GLY A 441 -6.58 -10.98 -31.82
C GLY A 441 -5.67 -10.61 -30.65
N ILE A 442 -6.14 -10.74 -29.41
CA ILE A 442 -5.35 -10.55 -28.20
C ILE A 442 -4.80 -11.91 -27.77
N GLU A 443 -3.47 -12.03 -27.71
CA GLU A 443 -2.80 -13.20 -27.16
C GLU A 443 -2.74 -13.09 -25.63
N LEU A 444 -3.19 -14.13 -24.94
CA LEU A 444 -3.23 -14.19 -23.47
C LEU A 444 -2.37 -15.34 -22.94
N THR A 445 -1.45 -15.00 -22.06
CA THR A 445 -0.59 -15.98 -21.37
C THR A 445 -0.60 -15.74 -19.87
N TRP A 446 -0.25 -16.78 -19.11
CA TRP A 446 -0.05 -16.68 -17.68
C TRP A 446 1.23 -17.40 -17.24
N ALA A 447 1.76 -17.04 -16.08
CA ALA A 447 2.84 -17.77 -15.41
C ALA A 447 2.68 -17.68 -13.89
N LEU A 448 3.13 -18.71 -13.18
CA LEU A 448 3.31 -18.62 -11.73
C LEU A 448 4.40 -17.57 -11.44
N HIS A 449 4.12 -16.59 -10.57
CA HIS A 449 5.02 -15.45 -10.36
C HIS A 449 6.44 -15.86 -9.95
N THR A 450 6.54 -16.90 -9.13
CA THR A 450 7.80 -17.47 -8.63
C THR A 450 8.60 -18.24 -9.71
N GLN A 451 7.99 -18.60 -10.84
CA GLN A 451 8.65 -19.31 -11.94
C GLN A 451 8.98 -18.38 -13.11
N LYS A 452 10.28 -18.21 -13.38
CA LYS A 452 10.76 -17.35 -14.47
C LYS A 452 10.62 -18.05 -15.82
N GLY A 453 10.07 -17.34 -16.81
CA GLY A 453 10.10 -17.72 -18.22
C GLY A 453 9.20 -18.90 -18.62
N GLN A 454 8.29 -19.33 -17.74
CA GLN A 454 7.36 -20.44 -17.99
C GLN A 454 5.96 -19.92 -18.31
N ASN A 455 5.85 -19.07 -19.33
CA ASN A 455 4.54 -18.58 -19.77
C ASN A 455 3.77 -19.72 -20.45
N GLN A 456 2.55 -19.95 -19.99
CA GLN A 456 1.58 -20.88 -20.55
C GLN A 456 0.46 -20.11 -21.23
N PRO A 457 -0.15 -20.63 -22.31
CA PRO A 457 -1.36 -20.04 -22.86
C PRO A 457 -2.50 -20.09 -21.83
N MET A 458 -3.37 -19.08 -21.84
CA MET A 458 -4.58 -19.09 -21.01
C MET A 458 -5.55 -20.19 -21.49
N PRO A 459 -6.17 -20.95 -20.56
CA PRO A 459 -7.16 -21.96 -20.93
C PRO A 459 -8.39 -21.33 -21.60
N THR A 460 -8.91 -21.98 -22.63
CA THR A 460 -10.10 -21.54 -23.38
C THR A 460 -11.34 -22.40 -23.09
N HIS A 461 -11.18 -23.49 -22.34
CA HIS A 461 -12.26 -24.43 -22.04
C HIS A 461 -12.36 -24.77 -20.55
N ALA A 462 -13.58 -24.99 -20.05
CA ALA A 462 -13.89 -25.25 -18.64
C ALA A 462 -13.17 -26.45 -18.00
N GLU A 463 -12.82 -27.45 -18.79
CA GLU A 463 -12.16 -28.67 -18.31
C GLU A 463 -10.63 -28.57 -18.37
N GLU A 464 -10.08 -27.49 -18.92
CA GLU A 464 -8.63 -27.31 -19.02
C GLU A 464 -8.03 -26.94 -17.68
N ARG A 465 -7.26 -27.89 -17.13
CA ARG A 465 -6.40 -27.69 -15.98
C ARG A 465 -4.96 -27.75 -16.43
N THR A 466 -4.14 -26.82 -15.94
CA THR A 466 -2.70 -26.87 -16.19
C THR A 466 -1.98 -27.45 -14.99
N GLU A 467 -1.22 -28.52 -15.23
CA GLU A 467 -0.40 -29.17 -14.20
C GLU A 467 0.98 -28.51 -14.13
N LEU A 468 1.37 -28.10 -12.93
CA LEU A 468 2.73 -27.71 -12.56
C LEU A 468 3.37 -28.85 -11.77
N ARG A 469 4.65 -29.12 -12.06
CA ARG A 469 5.44 -30.17 -11.40
C ARG A 469 6.71 -29.59 -10.82
N ASN A 470 7.27 -30.31 -9.84
CA ASN A 470 8.53 -29.97 -9.19
C ASN A 470 8.53 -28.60 -8.50
N LEU A 471 7.45 -28.30 -7.78
CA LEU A 471 7.31 -27.10 -6.97
C LEU A 471 7.96 -27.32 -5.61
N GLN A 472 8.99 -26.54 -5.31
CA GLN A 472 9.50 -26.42 -3.96
C GLN A 472 8.49 -25.68 -3.07
N LEU A 473 8.51 -25.95 -1.77
CA LEU A 473 7.55 -25.35 -0.82
C LEU A 473 7.56 -23.82 -0.90
N ALA A 474 8.75 -23.21 -0.99
CA ALA A 474 8.92 -21.76 -1.14
C ALA A 474 8.47 -21.19 -2.51
N ALA A 475 8.26 -22.03 -3.51
CA ALA A 475 7.79 -21.62 -4.84
C ALA A 475 6.26 -21.60 -4.95
N ILE A 476 5.53 -22.21 -4.00
CA ILE A 476 4.08 -22.25 -3.98
C ILE A 476 3.54 -20.89 -3.51
N SER A 477 2.97 -20.13 -4.44
CA SER A 477 2.37 -18.82 -4.20
C SER A 477 1.07 -18.69 -5.02
N PRO A 478 0.04 -18.00 -4.52
CA PRO A 478 -1.20 -17.78 -5.27
C PRO A 478 -1.04 -16.73 -6.38
N PHE A 479 0.09 -16.03 -6.46
CA PHE A 479 0.28 -14.97 -7.46
C PHE A 479 0.57 -15.53 -8.85
N LEU A 480 -0.34 -15.25 -9.78
CA LEU A 480 -0.20 -15.55 -11.20
C LEU A 480 -0.02 -14.25 -11.97
N GLN A 481 0.98 -14.19 -12.86
CA GLN A 481 1.14 -13.08 -13.78
C GLN A 481 0.36 -13.38 -15.06
N LEU A 482 -0.63 -12.55 -15.39
CA LEU A 482 -1.30 -12.54 -16.68
C LEU A 482 -0.62 -11.54 -17.60
N THR A 483 -0.46 -11.90 -18.87
CA THR A 483 0.11 -11.02 -19.90
C THR A 483 -0.79 -11.04 -21.13
N ALA A 484 -1.18 -9.86 -21.60
CA ALA A 484 -1.96 -9.66 -22.81
C ALA A 484 -1.12 -8.95 -23.86
N THR A 485 -1.14 -9.42 -25.11
CA THR A 485 -0.39 -8.83 -26.21
C THR A 485 -1.28 -8.67 -27.44
N GLN A 486 -1.18 -7.53 -28.11
CA GLN A 486 -1.94 -7.23 -29.33
C GLN A 486 -1.07 -6.43 -30.31
N ARG A 487 -1.34 -6.55 -31.62
CA ARG A 487 -0.66 -5.77 -32.65
C ARG A 487 -1.61 -4.73 -33.25
N ILE A 488 -1.23 -3.45 -33.21
CA ILE A 488 -2.00 -2.32 -33.74
C ILE A 488 -1.06 -1.51 -34.63
N ASP A 489 -1.45 -1.27 -35.89
CA ASP A 489 -0.65 -0.57 -36.89
C ASP A 489 0.80 -1.06 -37.00
N GLY A 490 0.98 -2.38 -36.90
CA GLY A 490 2.29 -3.04 -36.94
C GLY A 490 3.11 -2.90 -35.65
N THR A 491 2.66 -2.09 -34.69
CA THR A 491 3.26 -1.95 -33.36
C THR A 491 2.67 -2.99 -32.42
N GLU A 492 3.55 -3.74 -31.74
CA GLU A 492 3.14 -4.66 -30.70
C GLU A 492 2.96 -3.88 -29.39
N ILE A 493 1.81 -4.04 -28.77
CA ILE A 493 1.49 -3.53 -27.45
C ILE A 493 1.29 -4.70 -26.51
N SER A 494 1.77 -4.57 -25.28
CA SER A 494 1.62 -5.59 -24.25
C SER A 494 1.34 -4.93 -22.92
N ASP A 495 0.54 -5.60 -22.10
CA ASP A 495 0.26 -5.21 -20.73
C ASP A 495 0.23 -6.46 -19.83
N SER A 496 0.52 -6.30 -18.55
CA SER A 496 0.58 -7.42 -17.61
C SER A 496 0.07 -7.04 -16.23
N THR A 497 -0.48 -8.02 -15.52
CA THR A 497 -1.01 -7.83 -14.18
C THR A 497 -0.86 -9.09 -13.34
N ILE A 498 -0.74 -8.93 -12.02
CA ILE A 498 -0.78 -10.05 -11.07
C ILE A 498 -2.24 -10.26 -10.61
N VAL A 499 -2.68 -11.52 -10.63
CA VAL A 499 -3.91 -11.98 -9.98
C VAL A 499 -3.56 -12.91 -8.84
N SER A 500 -4.42 -12.96 -7.82
CA SER A 500 -4.29 -13.91 -6.70
C SER A 500 -5.29 -15.04 -6.87
N ALA A 501 -4.79 -16.24 -7.11
CA ALA A 501 -5.60 -17.45 -7.12
C ALA A 501 -6.07 -17.82 -5.70
N GLU A 502 -7.23 -18.45 -5.61
CA GLU A 502 -7.66 -19.14 -4.40
C GLU A 502 -6.81 -20.40 -4.22
N LEU A 503 -6.09 -20.46 -3.10
CA LEU A 503 -5.20 -21.57 -2.79
C LEU A 503 -5.97 -22.70 -2.09
N HIS A 504 -6.04 -23.86 -2.75
CA HIS A 504 -6.66 -25.08 -2.23
C HIS A 504 -5.59 -26.04 -1.74
N HIS A 505 -5.90 -26.77 -0.66
CA HIS A 505 -4.98 -27.69 -0.01
C HIS A 505 -3.65 -27.03 0.38
N ASP A 506 -3.75 -25.85 0.99
CA ASP A 506 -2.58 -25.09 1.44
C ASP A 506 -1.66 -25.93 2.34
N VAL A 507 -0.36 -25.87 2.06
CA VAL A 507 0.68 -26.61 2.77
C VAL A 507 1.25 -25.71 3.89
N PRO A 508 1.21 -26.15 5.16
CA PRO A 508 1.80 -25.39 6.26
C PRO A 508 3.30 -25.13 6.06
N GLY A 509 3.78 -23.98 6.51
CA GLY A 509 5.22 -23.65 6.50
C GLY A 509 5.73 -22.96 5.23
N ARG A 510 4.89 -22.70 4.21
CA ARG A 510 5.31 -21.95 3.00
C ARG A 510 5.99 -20.61 3.31
N ARG A 511 5.40 -19.82 4.21
CA ARG A 511 5.98 -18.54 4.65
C ARG A 511 7.34 -18.76 5.29
N ASP A 512 7.46 -19.72 6.20
CA ASP A 512 8.72 -20.05 6.87
C ASP A 512 9.78 -20.54 5.85
N ALA A 513 9.38 -21.31 4.82
CA ALA A 513 10.26 -21.77 3.75
C ALA A 513 10.77 -20.62 2.86
N VAL A 514 9.91 -19.66 2.52
CA VAL A 514 10.32 -18.42 1.81
C VAL A 514 11.28 -17.60 2.67
N LEU A 515 10.98 -17.46 3.98
CA LEU A 515 11.86 -16.75 4.92
C LEU A 515 13.23 -17.43 5.03
N ALA A 516 13.26 -18.75 5.22
CA ALA A 516 14.48 -19.55 5.35
C ALA A 516 15.35 -19.48 4.10
N ARG A 517 14.75 -19.56 2.91
CA ARG A 517 15.46 -19.44 1.63
C ARG A 517 16.12 -18.08 1.42
N GLY A 518 15.57 -17.03 2.06
CA GLY A 518 16.16 -15.69 2.07
C GLY A 518 17.37 -15.54 3.01
N ILE A 519 17.70 -16.56 3.82
CA ILE A 519 18.81 -16.53 4.77
C ILE A 519 20.00 -17.29 4.18
N ALA A 520 20.94 -16.54 3.60
CA ALA A 520 22.06 -17.12 2.88
C ALA A 520 23.15 -17.73 3.77
N ASP A 521 23.35 -17.19 4.99
CA ASP A 521 24.44 -17.58 5.89
C ASP A 521 24.12 -17.31 7.37
N SER A 522 25.07 -17.62 8.25
CA SER A 522 24.95 -17.40 9.69
C SER A 522 24.84 -15.92 10.05
N GLU A 523 25.48 -15.03 9.28
CA GLU A 523 25.45 -13.58 9.54
C GLU A 523 24.04 -13.05 9.30
N ALA A 524 23.42 -13.42 8.18
CA ALA A 524 22.03 -13.13 7.85
C ALA A 524 21.07 -13.66 8.94
N PHE A 525 21.30 -14.87 9.44
CA PHE A 525 20.50 -15.45 10.53
C PHE A 525 20.61 -14.63 11.83
N PHE A 526 21.82 -14.30 12.30
CA PHE A 526 21.99 -13.52 13.52
C PHE A 526 21.49 -12.08 13.38
N LYS A 527 21.58 -11.51 12.18
CA LYS A 527 20.99 -10.22 11.87
C LYS A 527 19.47 -10.28 11.95
N LEU A 528 18.83 -11.31 11.39
CA LEU A 528 17.39 -11.53 11.54
C LEU A 528 16.99 -11.66 13.01
N LEU A 529 17.74 -12.48 13.77
CA LEU A 529 17.55 -12.66 15.21
C LEU A 529 17.64 -11.33 15.96
N ALA A 530 18.65 -10.50 15.65
CA ALA A 530 18.82 -9.18 16.24
C ALA A 530 17.58 -8.29 16.04
N LEU A 531 17.07 -8.28 14.81
CA LEU A 531 15.93 -7.46 14.39
C LEU A 531 14.63 -7.90 15.07
N LEU A 532 14.34 -9.21 15.07
CA LEU A 532 13.14 -9.76 15.69
C LEU A 532 13.12 -9.61 17.21
N LEU A 533 14.28 -9.60 17.85
CA LEU A 533 14.41 -9.37 19.30
C LEU A 533 14.38 -7.88 19.68
N ASN A 534 14.18 -6.98 18.71
CA ASN A 534 14.19 -5.52 18.91
C ASN A 534 15.49 -5.03 19.57
N THR A 535 16.60 -5.70 19.26
CA THR A 535 17.94 -5.33 19.68
C THR A 535 18.55 -4.52 18.58
N GLY A 536 18.82 -3.23 18.84
CA GLY A 536 19.51 -2.39 17.87
C GLY A 536 20.67 -3.19 17.25
N ALA A 537 20.79 -3.19 15.91
CA ALA A 537 21.78 -4.01 15.20
C ALA A 537 23.22 -3.73 15.68
N GLU A 538 23.46 -2.57 16.27
CA GLU A 538 24.72 -2.16 16.91
C GLU A 538 25.09 -2.97 18.18
N GLY A 539 24.13 -3.67 18.81
CA GLY A 539 24.38 -4.50 19.99
C GLY A 539 24.96 -5.88 19.70
N ILE A 540 24.85 -6.36 18.47
CA ILE A 540 25.32 -7.68 18.03
C ILE A 540 26.47 -7.42 17.04
N GLY A 541 27.63 -7.03 17.58
CA GLY A 541 28.82 -6.78 16.77
C GLY A 541 29.31 -8.05 16.07
N LEU A 542 28.88 -8.28 14.83
CA LEU A 542 29.45 -9.25 13.89
C LEU A 542 30.65 -8.59 13.20
N GLY A 543 31.79 -8.54 13.90
CA GLY A 543 33.04 -8.03 13.33
C GLY A 543 33.67 -9.05 12.38
N ALA A 544 33.89 -8.66 11.12
CA ALA A 544 34.62 -9.44 10.13
C ALA A 544 36.06 -9.73 10.60
N ALA A 545 36.32 -10.97 11.02
CA ALA A 545 37.65 -11.44 11.36
C ALA A 545 38.32 -12.01 10.10
N ASN A 546 39.09 -11.18 9.39
CA ASN A 546 40.07 -11.65 8.43
C ASN A 546 41.24 -12.30 9.17
N GLY A 547 41.41 -13.62 9.06
CA GLY A 547 42.67 -14.31 9.33
C GLY A 547 42.59 -15.47 10.33
N GLU A 548 42.83 -16.68 9.81
CA GLU A 548 43.42 -17.86 10.46
C GLU A 548 43.17 -18.05 11.97
N ALA A 549 41.91 -18.24 12.36
CA ALA A 549 41.54 -18.87 13.64
C ALA A 549 40.11 -19.44 13.55
N ALA A 550 39.91 -20.44 12.70
CA ALA A 550 38.68 -21.21 12.65
C ALA A 550 38.60 -22.14 13.88
N GLY A 551 38.04 -21.65 14.98
CA GLY A 551 37.80 -22.48 16.16
C GLY A 551 37.76 -21.73 17.49
N GLN A 552 36.85 -20.76 17.63
CA GLN A 552 36.20 -20.37 18.90
C GLN A 552 35.38 -19.09 18.68
N TRP A 553 34.22 -19.01 19.33
CA TRP A 553 33.40 -17.80 19.51
C TRP A 553 34.20 -16.63 20.10
N GLY A 554 34.98 -15.96 19.25
CA GLY A 554 35.97 -14.99 19.67
C GLY A 554 35.55 -13.55 19.40
N SER A 555 34.63 -12.99 20.20
CA SER A 555 34.96 -11.84 21.06
C SER A 555 33.80 -11.52 22.03
N HIS A 556 34.17 -11.35 23.30
CA HIS A 556 33.32 -11.27 24.50
C HIS A 556 32.40 -10.03 24.62
N ALA A 557 32.07 -9.34 23.53
CA ALA A 557 31.19 -8.17 23.55
C ALA A 557 29.76 -8.45 23.03
N ALA A 558 29.58 -9.40 22.10
CA ALA A 558 28.28 -9.66 21.45
C ALA A 558 27.35 -10.62 22.25
N HIS A 559 27.91 -11.50 23.10
CA HIS A 559 27.12 -12.51 23.83
C HIS A 559 26.21 -11.97 24.93
N PRO A 560 26.63 -11.00 25.78
CA PRO A 560 25.76 -10.50 26.84
C PRO A 560 24.54 -9.77 26.28
N ALA A 561 24.70 -9.01 25.20
CA ALA A 561 23.64 -8.22 24.60
C ALA A 561 22.56 -9.11 23.94
N LEU A 562 22.97 -10.11 23.14
CA LEU A 562 22.03 -11.07 22.56
C LEU A 562 21.34 -11.89 23.66
N PHE A 563 22.09 -12.38 24.65
CA PHE A 563 21.52 -13.14 25.77
C PHE A 563 20.54 -12.32 26.60
N GLU A 564 20.90 -11.09 26.98
CA GLU A 564 20.01 -10.16 27.70
C GLU A 564 18.74 -9.91 26.90
N SER A 565 18.84 -9.85 25.58
CA SER A 565 17.71 -9.58 24.72
C SER A 565 16.80 -10.76 24.50
N LEU A 566 17.36 -11.97 24.40
CA LEU A 566 16.61 -13.22 24.48
C LEU A 566 15.85 -13.30 25.81
N LEU A 567 16.50 -12.94 26.92
CA LEU A 567 15.85 -12.89 28.23
C LEU A 567 14.78 -11.79 28.34
N ARG A 568 15.02 -10.60 27.79
CA ARG A 568 14.03 -9.51 27.75
C ARG A 568 12.82 -9.89 26.90
N SER A 569 13.04 -10.48 25.73
CA SER A 569 11.96 -10.98 24.87
C SER A 569 11.17 -12.09 25.57
N LEU A 570 11.85 -13.02 26.24
CA LEU A 570 11.22 -14.04 27.08
C LEU A 570 10.42 -13.43 28.25
N ALA A 571 10.91 -12.34 28.85
CA ALA A 571 10.21 -11.65 29.95
C ALA A 571 8.98 -10.86 29.49
N ARG A 572 9.05 -10.22 28.31
CA ARG A 572 7.93 -9.50 27.68
C ARG A 572 6.88 -10.45 27.09
N GLY A 573 7.36 -11.60 26.64
CA GLY A 573 6.56 -12.62 26.01
C GLY A 573 6.20 -12.32 24.56
N ASP A 574 7.07 -11.61 23.85
CA ASP A 574 6.90 -11.24 22.44
C ASP A 574 6.93 -12.48 21.52
N ASP A 575 6.23 -12.42 20.39
CA ASP A 575 6.12 -13.54 19.42
C ASP A 575 7.40 -13.77 18.58
N GLY A 576 8.42 -12.92 18.76
CA GLY A 576 9.67 -12.99 17.99
C GLY A 576 10.44 -14.30 18.21
N LEU A 577 10.36 -14.91 19.40
CA LEU A 577 11.02 -16.17 19.69
C LEU A 577 10.38 -17.35 18.93
N GLU A 578 9.05 -17.35 18.80
CA GLU A 578 8.29 -18.32 18.03
C GLU A 578 8.66 -18.25 16.54
N VAL A 579 8.78 -17.03 16.00
CA VAL A 579 9.20 -16.81 14.60
C VAL A 579 10.59 -17.38 14.37
N VAL A 580 11.57 -17.03 15.21
CA VAL A 580 12.95 -17.53 15.09
C VAL A 580 12.99 -19.05 15.17
N GLN A 581 12.23 -19.67 16.09
CA GLN A 581 12.19 -21.12 16.23
C GLN A 581 11.69 -21.82 14.95
N ARG A 582 10.66 -21.28 14.30
CA ARG A 582 10.13 -21.86 13.06
C ARG A 582 11.13 -21.75 11.92
N ILE A 583 11.73 -20.57 11.76
CA ILE A 583 12.76 -20.33 10.73
C ILE A 583 13.99 -21.22 10.94
N LEU A 584 14.45 -21.38 12.19
CA LEU A 584 15.57 -22.25 12.51
C LEU A 584 15.28 -23.72 12.18
N ALA A 585 14.07 -24.21 12.48
CA ALA A 585 13.66 -25.56 12.15
C ALA A 585 13.60 -25.78 10.63
N GLU A 586 13.12 -24.78 9.89
CA GLU A 586 13.03 -24.84 8.44
C GLU A 586 14.41 -24.85 7.76
N ILE A 587 15.34 -24.00 8.21
CA ILE A 587 16.74 -24.02 7.76
C ILE A 587 17.36 -25.42 7.96
N GLN A 588 17.11 -26.04 9.13
CA GLN A 588 17.63 -27.37 9.43
C GLN A 588 17.05 -28.43 8.48
N ASN A 589 15.74 -28.40 8.23
CA ASN A 589 15.08 -29.34 7.32
C ASN A 589 15.58 -29.20 5.87
N GLN A 590 15.79 -27.98 5.37
CA GLN A 590 16.29 -27.74 4.01
C GLN A 590 17.71 -28.30 3.81
N SER A 591 18.57 -28.16 4.81
CA SER A 591 19.94 -28.69 4.76
C SER A 591 20.00 -30.23 4.72
N GLU A 592 18.99 -30.92 5.24
CA GLU A 592 18.90 -32.39 5.21
C GLU A 592 18.35 -32.92 3.86
N GLY A 593 17.49 -32.16 3.18
CA GLY A 593 16.81 -32.57 1.94
C GLY A 593 17.48 -32.12 0.63
N GLU A 594 18.05 -30.92 0.58
CA GLU A 594 18.54 -30.33 -0.69
C GLU A 594 20.06 -30.46 -0.91
N GLY A 595 20.79 -31.05 0.04
CA GLY A 595 22.26 -31.12 -0.03
C GLY A 595 22.95 -29.76 0.04
N GLN A 596 22.25 -28.72 0.49
CA GLN A 596 22.83 -27.44 0.86
C GLN A 596 23.68 -27.59 2.13
N GLU A 597 24.81 -26.91 2.20
CA GLU A 597 25.59 -26.84 3.45
C GLU A 597 24.73 -26.23 4.54
N ALA A 598 24.54 -26.98 5.63
CA ALA A 598 23.86 -26.47 6.81
C ALA A 598 24.48 -25.15 7.25
N ILE A 599 23.65 -24.15 7.56
CA ILE A 599 24.13 -22.88 8.09
C ILE A 599 25.04 -23.17 9.28
N ASN A 600 26.29 -22.72 9.19
CA ASN A 600 27.29 -22.97 10.22
C ASN A 600 26.97 -22.12 11.45
N LEU A 601 26.08 -22.65 12.29
CA LEU A 601 25.72 -22.01 13.54
C LEU A 601 26.92 -22.09 14.49
N PRO A 602 27.27 -20.99 15.15
CA PRO A 602 28.38 -20.97 16.04
C PRO A 602 28.20 -22.02 17.19
N GLU A 603 29.29 -22.70 17.58
CA GLU A 603 29.36 -23.67 18.70
C GLU A 603 28.66 -23.21 20.01
N GLY A 604 27.68 -23.97 20.49
CA GLY A 604 26.96 -23.68 21.74
C GLY A 604 25.69 -22.83 21.58
N PHE A 605 25.44 -22.22 20.40
CA PHE A 605 24.17 -21.51 20.15
C PHE A 605 22.96 -22.44 20.25
N THR A 606 23.04 -23.65 19.69
CA THR A 606 21.96 -24.63 19.71
C THR A 606 21.54 -25.01 21.13
N GLU A 607 22.51 -25.16 22.05
CA GLU A 607 22.24 -25.44 23.45
C GLU A 607 21.61 -24.24 24.16
N LEU A 608 22.14 -23.04 23.93
CA LEU A 608 21.55 -21.80 24.46
C LEU A 608 20.09 -21.63 24.00
N TRP A 609 19.85 -21.79 22.70
CA TRP A 609 18.54 -21.63 22.10
C TRP A 609 17.54 -22.67 22.63
N ALA A 610 17.94 -23.94 22.75
CA ALA A 610 17.12 -24.99 23.33
C ALA A 610 16.65 -24.67 24.77
N ASN A 611 17.54 -24.10 25.59
CA ASN A 611 17.20 -23.67 26.95
C ASN A 611 16.21 -22.49 26.95
N VAL A 612 16.43 -21.47 26.12
CA VAL A 612 15.52 -20.32 25.99
C VAL A 612 14.14 -20.78 25.50
N TRP A 613 14.11 -21.65 24.49
CA TRP A 613 12.86 -22.17 23.93
C TRP A 613 12.09 -23.03 24.92
N THR A 614 12.77 -23.89 25.70
CA THR A 614 12.14 -24.68 26.76
C THR A 614 11.47 -23.79 27.82
N ALA A 615 12.12 -22.67 28.19
CA ALA A 615 11.55 -21.70 29.11
C ALA A 615 10.32 -21.00 28.50
N ARG A 616 10.36 -20.65 27.21
CA ARG A 616 9.21 -20.05 26.49
C ARG A 616 8.03 -21.01 26.40
N GLN A 617 8.25 -22.28 26.07
CA GLN A 617 7.20 -23.30 26.04
C GLN A 617 6.51 -23.46 27.41
N SER A 618 7.29 -23.40 28.49
CA SER A 618 6.76 -23.47 29.86
C SER A 618 5.85 -22.25 30.17
N GLN A 619 6.23 -21.05 29.73
CA GLN A 619 5.38 -19.85 29.87
C GLN A 619 4.07 -20.00 29.10
N LEU A 620 4.11 -20.43 27.84
CA LEU A 620 2.92 -20.62 27.00
C LEU A 620 1.93 -21.62 27.62
N GLN A 621 2.44 -22.71 28.21
CA GLN A 621 1.62 -23.71 28.91
C GLN A 621 1.00 -23.15 30.20
N SER A 622 1.76 -22.39 30.99
CA SER A 622 1.27 -21.77 32.23
C SER A 622 0.22 -20.66 31.99
N GLY A 623 0.30 -19.94 30.87
CA GLY A 623 -0.67 -18.94 30.44
C GLY A 623 -2.02 -19.53 29.99
N LYS A 624 -1.99 -20.66 29.26
CA LYS A 624 -3.21 -21.40 28.88
C LYS A 624 -3.94 -21.98 30.09
N GLY A 625 -3.23 -22.41 31.14
CA GLY A 625 -3.82 -22.91 32.39
C GLY A 625 -4.62 -21.86 33.19
N LYS A 626 -4.31 -20.56 33.05
CA LYS A 626 -5.07 -19.48 33.71
C LYS A 626 -6.33 -19.06 32.95
N LYS A 627 -6.33 -19.12 31.61
CA LYS A 627 -7.53 -18.82 30.79
C LYS A 627 -8.59 -19.94 30.81
N GLY A 628 -8.20 -21.18 31.12
CA GLY A 628 -9.12 -22.31 31.27
C GLY A 628 -9.82 -22.43 32.65
N ALA A 629 -9.47 -21.59 33.62
CA ALA A 629 -10.06 -21.61 34.98
C ALA A 629 -11.17 -20.54 35.17
N THR A 630 -11.48 -19.77 34.13
CA THR A 630 -12.63 -18.87 34.05
C THR A 630 -13.38 -19.15 32.75
N SER A 631 -13.95 -20.35 32.66
CA SER A 631 -15.05 -20.66 31.73
C SER A 631 -16.38 -20.25 32.33
#